data_AF-B6XL21-F1
#
_entry.id   AF-B6XL21-F1
#
_cell.length_a   1.000
_cell.length_b   1.000
_cell.length_c   1.000
_cell.angle_alpha   90.00
_cell.angle_beta   90.00
_cell.angle_gamma   90.00
#
_symmetry.space_group_name_H-M   'P 1'
#
loop_
_entity.id
_entity.type
_entity.pdbx_description
1 polymer ?
#
loop_
_entity_poly.entity_id
_entity_poly.type
_entity_poly.pdbx_seq_one_letter_code
_entity_poly.pdbx_strand_id
1 'polypeptide(L)' 'MNCHKKTSKLQLRLTETLKSKVVEYSEKDGISQNSILNQAVAWYVKEREKSAN' A
#
# COMPACT_ATOMS: atom_id res chain seq x y z
N MET A 1 1.17 -3.27 26.43
CA MET A 1 0.65 -3.55 25.06
C MET A 1 1.82 -3.97 24.20
N ASN A 2 1.88 -5.24 23.82
CA ASN A 2 2.97 -5.77 23.01
C ASN A 2 2.67 -5.40 21.53
N CYS A 3 3.12 -4.23 21.09
CA CYS A 3 2.91 -3.69 19.73
C CYS A 3 3.72 -4.42 18.64
N HIS A 4 4.00 -5.71 18.82
CA HIS A 4 4.47 -6.58 17.75
C HIS A 4 3.28 -6.82 16.81
N LYS A 5 3.00 -5.83 15.95
CA LYS A 5 2.02 -5.91 14.87
C LYS A 5 2.34 -7.17 14.07
N LYS A 6 1.46 -8.18 14.16
CA LYS A 6 1.54 -9.38 13.32
C LYS A 6 1.42 -8.93 11.87
N THR A 7 2.55 -8.74 11.19
CA THR A 7 2.57 -8.50 9.74
C THR A 7 2.08 -9.78 9.08
N SER A 8 0.84 -9.76 8.58
CA SER A 8 0.30 -10.85 7.77
C SER A 8 0.65 -10.61 6.31
N LYS A 9 1.00 -11.67 5.58
CA LYS A 9 1.24 -11.59 4.14
C LYS A 9 -0.10 -11.71 3.42
N LEU A 10 -0.37 -10.77 2.52
CA LEU A 10 -1.53 -10.80 1.61
C LEU A 10 -1.01 -10.82 0.17
N GLN A 11 -1.58 -11.66 -0.68
CA GLN A 11 -1.34 -11.63 -2.13
C GLN A 11 -2.39 -10.74 -2.80
N LEU A 12 -1.95 -9.63 -3.38
CA LEU A 12 -2.80 -8.70 -4.12
C LEU A 12 -2.72 -9.01 -5.61
N ARG A 13 -3.86 -8.90 -6.30
CA ARG A 13 -3.91 -8.90 -7.76
C ARG A 13 -4.04 -7.46 -8.24
N LEU A 14 -3.14 -7.05 -9.12
CA LEU A 14 -3.16 -5.74 -9.76
C LEU A 14 -3.31 -5.93 -11.27
N THR A 15 -3.85 -4.93 -11.94
CA THR A 15 -3.73 -4.85 -13.40
C THR A 15 -2.26 -4.68 -13.78
N GLU A 16 -1.89 -5.11 -14.98
CA GLU A 16 -0.51 -5.00 -15.47
C GLU A 16 -0.02 -3.54 -15.49
N THR A 17 -0.92 -2.61 -15.84
CA THR A 17 -0.65 -1.17 -15.80
C THR A 17 -0.28 -0.69 -14.41
N LEU A 18 -1.06 -1.07 -13.38
CA LEU A 18 -0.79 -0.67 -12.00
C LEU A 18 0.49 -1.31 -11.47
N LYS A 19 0.72 -2.58 -11.78
CA LYS A 19 1.97 -3.26 -11.41
C LYS A 19 3.18 -2.53 -11.99
N SER A 20 3.13 -2.17 -13.27
CA SER A 20 4.22 -1.46 -13.96
C SER A 20 4.50 -0.11 -13.31
N LYS A 21 3.45 0.64 -12.94
CA LYS A 21 3.61 1.93 -12.24
C LYS A 21 4.17 1.79 -10.82
N VAL A 22 3.77 0.75 -10.08
CA VAL A 22 4.34 0.49 -8.75
C VAL A 22 5.83 0.17 -8.84
N VAL A 23 6.26 -0.57 -9.87
CA VAL A 23 7.69 -0.83 -10.12
C VAL A 23 8.43 0.46 -10.45
N GLU A 24 7.93 1.24 -11.41
CA GLU A 24 8.53 2.53 -11.83
C GLU A 24 8.72 3.49 -10.63
N TYR A 25 7.69 3.64 -9.79
CA TYR A 25 7.76 4.52 -8.63
C TYR A 25 8.65 3.97 -7.52
N SER A 26 8.67 2.64 -7.34
CA SER A 26 9.56 1.99 -6.37
C SER A 26 11.03 2.28 -6.71
N GLU A 27 11.39 2.21 -7.98
CA GLU A 27 12.75 2.51 -8.46
C GLU A 27 13.08 4.00 -8.34
N LYS A 28 12.15 4.86 -8.78
CA LYS A 28 12.34 6.31 -8.76
C LYS A 28 12.49 6.87 -7.36
N ASP A 29 11.68 6.40 -6.42
CA ASP A 29 11.58 6.94 -5.07
C ASP A 29 12.50 6.21 -4.08
N GLY A 30 13.16 5.12 -4.50
CA GLY A 30 14.06 4.34 -3.67
C GLY A 30 13.37 3.62 -2.51
N ILE A 31 12.07 3.36 -2.62
CA ILE A 31 11.26 2.67 -1.59
C ILE A 31 10.73 1.35 -2.11
N SER A 32 10.45 0.40 -1.22
CA SER A 32 9.90 -0.89 -1.64
C SER A 32 8.49 -0.77 -2.22
N GLN A 33 8.17 -1.62 -3.20
CA GLN A 33 6.82 -1.76 -3.76
C GLN A 33 5.76 -1.98 -2.67
N ASN A 34 6.10 -2.77 -1.63
CA ASN A 34 5.23 -2.99 -0.48
C ASN A 34 4.95 -1.70 0.32
N SER A 35 5.94 -0.80 0.43
CA SER A 35 5.73 0.51 1.05
C SER A 35 4.70 1.33 0.27
N ILE A 36 4.83 1.37 -1.06
CA ILE A 36 3.87 2.08 -1.95
C ILE A 36 2.46 1.51 -1.78
N LEU A 37 2.32 0.18 -1.79
CA LEU A 37 1.01 -0.47 -1.64
C LEU A 37 0.39 -0.18 -0.26
N ASN A 38 1.19 -0.24 0.81
CA ASN A 38 0.69 0.09 2.15
C ASN A 38 0.27 1.56 2.26
N GLN A 39 1.01 2.48 1.64
CA GLN A 39 0.64 3.90 1.59
C GLN A 39 -0.67 4.13 0.83
N ALA A 40 -0.85 3.47 -0.32
CA ALA A 40 -2.08 3.53 -1.09
C ALA A 40 -3.30 3.01 -0.32
N VAL A 41 -3.15 1.86 0.36
CA VAL A 41 -4.21 1.30 1.21
C VAL A 41 -4.52 2.22 2.39
N ALA A 42 -3.49 2.74 3.07
CA ALA A 42 -3.67 3.68 4.17
C ALA A 42 -4.42 4.95 3.75
N TRP A 43 -4.10 5.48 2.56
CA TRP A 43 -4.81 6.62 1.98
C TRP A 43 -6.29 6.28 1.74
N TYR A 44 -6.59 5.14 1.11
CA TYR A 44 -7.98 4.73 0.85
C TYR A 44 -8.79 4.59 2.15
N VAL A 45 -8.22 3.95 3.18
CA VAL A 45 -8.87 3.82 4.49
C VAL A 45 -9.17 5.19 5.09
N LYS A 46 -8.19 6.10 5.09
CA LYS A 46 -8.36 7.47 5.61
C LYS A 46 -9.46 8.24 4.88
N GLU A 47 -9.55 8.11 3.56
CA GLU A 47 -10.63 8.75 2.80
C GLU A 47 -12.02 8.18 3.17
N ARG A 48 -12.12 6.87 3.39
CA ARG A 48 -13.40 6.25 3.84
C ARG A 48 -13.78 6.67 5.26
N GLU A 49 -12.82 6.82 6.15
CA GLU A 49 -13.05 7.33 7.51
C GLU A 49 -13.55 8.79 7.50
N LYS A 50 -13.02 9.62 6.59
CA LYS A 50 -13.52 11.00 6.42
C LYS A 50 -14.96 11.04 5.91
N SER A 51 -15.32 10.17 4.96
CA SER A 51 -16.65 10.15 4.36
C SER A 51 -17.73 9.48 5.23
N ALA A 52 -17.33 8.82 6.32
CA ALA A 52 -18.25 8.17 7.27
C ALA A 52 -18.62 9.05 8.47
N ASN A 53 -18.01 10.23 8.59
CA ASN A 53 -18.33 11.30 9.54
C ASN A 53 -19.04 12.46 8.83
#